data_AF-A0A2I8VIM6-F1
#
_entry.id   AF-A0A2I8VIM6-F1
#
_cell.length_a   1.000
_cell.length_b   1.000
_cell.length_c   1.000
_cell.angle_alpha   90.00
_cell.angle_beta   90.00
_cell.angle_gamma   90.00
#
_symmetry.space_group_name_H-M   'P 1'
#
loop_
_entity.id
_entity.type
_entity.pdbx_description
1 polymer ?
#
loop_
_entity_poly.entity_id
_entity_poly.type
_entity_poly.pdbx_seq_one_letter_code
_entity_poly.pdbx_strand_id
1 'polypeptide(L)'
;MNRRRYLALCAGIAALPGCANRPPEPSETESDSTTSTSPSSTPSEAPATPTESPTVAGDAPPTDSSPTDPPTAAPASHLGWFVLWNDDDEPHRVTLTVSREARVILDETRDLSPGAAADVENPIETQGVYEVVATVDDERRAEREWRVSNCDSIEYLQVYVGEDGETEIRTMRQTIDPHPTC
;
A
#
# COMPACT_ATOMS: atom_id res chain seq x y z
N MET A 1 -28.58 -14.88 -16.81
CA MET A 1 -29.54 -15.64 -15.97
C MET A 1 -29.00 -17.04 -15.77
N ASN A 2 -28.45 -17.36 -14.60
CA ASN A 2 -28.33 -18.75 -14.14
C ASN A 2 -28.38 -18.75 -12.61
N ARG A 3 -29.17 -19.68 -12.10
CA ARG A 3 -29.88 -19.59 -10.81
C ARG A 3 -29.06 -20.21 -9.68
N ARG A 4 -29.20 -19.55 -8.53
CA ARG A 4 -28.79 -19.93 -7.17
C ARG A 4 -29.10 -21.39 -6.83
N ARG A 5 -28.21 -22.03 -6.08
CA ARG A 5 -28.55 -23.13 -5.16
C ARG A 5 -27.94 -22.80 -3.79
N TYR A 6 -28.83 -22.61 -2.83
CA TYR A 6 -28.60 -22.50 -1.38
C TYR A 6 -29.00 -23.82 -0.71
N LEU A 7 -28.58 -23.98 0.56
CA LEU A 7 -28.94 -24.98 1.60
C LEU A 7 -27.99 -26.20 1.65
N ALA A 8 -27.55 -26.73 2.80
CA ALA A 8 -27.95 -26.63 4.21
C ALA A 8 -26.73 -27.02 5.09
N LEU A 9 -26.45 -26.37 6.24
CA LEU A 9 -26.92 -26.68 7.60
C LEU A 9 -26.40 -28.02 8.21
N CYS A 10 -25.50 -27.91 9.20
CA CYS A 10 -25.28 -28.80 10.37
C CYS A 10 -24.30 -28.05 11.30
N ALA A 11 -24.72 -27.31 12.34
CA ALA A 11 -25.18 -27.76 13.66
C ALA A 11 -24.19 -28.71 14.36
N GLY A 12 -23.42 -28.18 15.31
CA GLY A 12 -22.55 -28.95 16.20
C GLY A 12 -22.02 -28.09 17.36
N ILE A 13 -22.87 -27.82 18.35
CA ILE A 13 -22.47 -27.25 19.65
C ILE A 13 -22.23 -28.40 20.61
N ALA A 14 -21.00 -28.58 21.08
CA ALA A 14 -20.68 -29.44 22.21
C ALA A 14 -20.33 -28.55 23.41
N ALA A 15 -21.22 -28.51 24.39
CA ALA A 15 -21.00 -27.88 25.69
C ALA A 15 -20.25 -28.85 26.61
N LEU A 16 -19.17 -28.38 27.24
CA LEU A 16 -18.53 -29.04 28.38
C LEU A 16 -18.77 -28.19 29.64
N PRO A 17 -19.37 -28.75 30.72
CA PRO A 17 -19.39 -28.13 32.03
C PRO A 17 -18.16 -28.58 32.83
N GLY A 18 -17.40 -27.65 33.40
CA GLY A 18 -16.18 -28.00 34.15
C GLY A 18 -15.62 -26.88 35.02
N CYS A 19 -16.24 -26.70 36.18
CA CYS A 19 -15.69 -26.28 37.48
C CYS A 19 -14.81 -25.00 37.60
N ALA A 20 -15.35 -24.11 38.43
CA ALA A 20 -14.73 -22.92 39.00
C ALA A 20 -13.47 -23.17 39.85
N ASN A 21 -12.58 -22.18 39.85
CA ASN A 21 -11.65 -21.71 40.90
C ASN A 21 -10.52 -20.94 40.17
N ARG A 22 -10.16 -19.68 40.41
CA ARG A 22 -9.96 -18.94 41.67
C ARG A 22 -9.41 -17.54 41.29
N PRO A 23 -9.97 -16.42 41.79
CA PRO A 23 -9.21 -15.18 42.01
C PRO A 23 -9.02 -14.96 43.53
N PRO A 24 -8.25 -13.96 44.01
CA PRO A 24 -7.38 -13.00 43.33
C PRO A 24 -5.92 -13.05 43.84
N GLU A 25 -4.98 -12.41 43.14
CA GLU A 25 -3.89 -11.71 43.83
C GLU A 25 -3.47 -10.47 43.04
N PRO A 26 -3.56 -9.26 43.62
CA PRO A 26 -3.01 -8.05 43.04
C PRO A 26 -1.53 -7.94 43.42
N SER A 27 -0.64 -7.94 42.44
CA SER A 27 0.72 -7.42 42.65
C SER A 27 0.71 -5.93 42.34
N GLU A 28 0.78 -5.19 43.43
CA GLU A 28 1.03 -3.76 43.49
C GLU A 28 2.41 -3.41 42.93
N THR A 29 2.45 -2.25 42.28
CA THR A 29 3.53 -1.24 42.35
C THR A 29 4.89 -1.59 41.74
N GLU A 30 5.21 -0.94 40.63
CA GLU A 30 6.20 0.14 40.64
C GLU A 30 5.99 1.06 39.43
N SER A 31 5.45 2.23 39.72
CA SER A 31 5.52 3.40 38.84
C SER A 31 6.92 3.97 38.95
N ASP A 32 7.71 3.90 37.88
CA ASP A 32 8.87 4.75 37.75
C ASP A 32 8.62 5.80 36.67
N SER A 33 8.46 7.03 37.17
CA SER A 33 8.32 8.26 36.41
C SER A 33 9.70 8.64 35.88
N THR A 34 9.87 8.70 34.55
CA THR A 34 10.98 9.46 33.96
C THR A 34 10.47 10.42 32.89
N THR A 35 10.21 11.64 33.37
CA THR A 35 10.69 12.89 32.78
C THR A 35 10.38 13.14 31.30
N SER A 36 9.19 13.71 31.06
CA SER A 36 8.98 14.60 29.91
C SER A 36 9.98 15.75 29.95
N THR A 37 10.88 15.82 28.97
CA THR A 37 11.65 17.03 28.65
C THR A 37 11.09 17.59 27.35
N SER A 38 10.28 18.65 27.47
CA SER A 38 9.85 19.45 26.33
C SER A 38 11.04 20.21 25.73
N PRO A 39 11.24 20.21 24.40
CA PRO A 39 12.13 21.19 23.78
C PRO A 39 11.41 22.55 23.72
N SER A 40 11.93 23.51 24.49
CA SER A 40 11.61 24.93 24.34
C SER A 40 12.58 25.53 23.34
N SER A 41 12.13 25.78 22.10
CA SER A 41 12.85 26.63 21.14
C SER A 41 11.86 27.52 20.37
N THR A 42 12.05 28.81 20.62
CA THR A 42 11.38 30.01 20.11
C THR A 42 11.29 30.08 18.57
N PRO A 43 10.14 30.48 17.98
CA PRO A 43 10.15 31.06 16.64
C PRO A 43 10.55 32.53 16.75
N SER A 44 11.73 32.87 16.23
CA SER A 44 12.17 34.25 16.05
C SER A 44 11.48 34.83 14.81
N GLU A 45 10.67 35.85 15.04
CA GLU A 45 10.08 36.74 14.05
C GLU A 45 11.18 37.55 13.34
N ALA A 46 11.15 37.61 12.01
CA ALA A 46 11.83 38.65 11.24
C ALA A 46 11.11 38.86 9.89
N PRO A 47 10.42 40.00 9.67
CA PRO A 47 9.92 40.40 8.37
C PRO A 47 10.98 41.27 7.67
N ALA A 48 11.35 40.90 6.43
CA ALA A 48 12.03 41.81 5.52
C ALA A 48 11.65 41.50 4.06
N THR A 49 10.87 42.40 3.47
CA THR A 49 10.77 42.72 2.04
C THR A 49 10.87 44.26 1.99
N PRO A 50 11.41 44.95 0.97
CA PRO A 50 11.54 44.55 -0.43
C PRO A 50 12.85 45.02 -1.14
N THR A 51 12.83 44.94 -2.48
CA THR A 51 13.43 45.87 -3.47
C THR A 51 14.81 45.53 -4.04
N GLU A 52 14.87 45.13 -5.32
CA GLU A 52 15.20 45.98 -6.50
C GLU A 52 15.62 45.12 -7.70
N SER A 53 14.99 45.38 -8.86
CA SER A 53 15.52 44.99 -10.17
C SER A 53 16.57 46.02 -10.63
N PRO A 54 17.59 45.58 -11.37
CA PRO A 54 17.87 46.26 -12.62
C PRO A 54 18.03 45.31 -13.80
N THR A 55 17.37 45.73 -14.88
CA THR A 55 17.55 45.33 -16.27
C THR A 55 19.00 45.36 -16.70
N VAL A 56 19.50 44.26 -17.27
CA VAL A 56 20.64 44.27 -18.20
C VAL A 56 20.17 43.67 -19.51
N ALA A 57 20.15 44.51 -20.55
CA ALA A 57 20.02 44.10 -21.92
C ALA A 57 21.31 43.39 -22.34
N GLY A 58 21.23 42.07 -22.54
CA GLY A 58 22.30 41.24 -23.06
C GLY A 58 21.89 40.67 -24.40
N ASP A 59 22.44 41.25 -25.46
CA ASP A 59 22.42 40.77 -26.84
C ASP A 59 23.00 39.34 -26.89
N ALA A 60 22.17 38.36 -27.25
CA ALA A 60 22.60 36.99 -27.51
C ALA A 60 22.13 36.58 -28.92
N PRO A 61 22.99 35.94 -29.73
CA PRO A 61 22.66 35.52 -31.09
C PRO A 61 21.52 34.49 -31.09
N PRO A 62 20.76 34.34 -32.20
CA PRO A 62 19.68 33.37 -32.26
C PRO A 62 20.25 31.96 -32.07
N THR A 63 19.96 31.36 -30.92
CA THR A 63 20.24 29.95 -30.68
C THR A 63 19.38 29.15 -31.65
N ASP A 64 20.08 28.53 -32.59
CA ASP A 64 19.63 27.48 -33.48
C ASP A 64 18.83 26.46 -32.67
N SER A 65 17.50 26.52 -32.78
CA SER A 65 16.60 25.56 -32.16
C SER A 65 16.64 24.30 -33.02
N SER A 66 17.70 23.51 -32.86
CA SER A 66 17.65 22.11 -33.25
C SER A 66 16.41 21.48 -32.59
N PRO A 67 15.57 20.75 -33.33
CA PRO A 67 14.47 20.02 -32.72
C PRO A 67 15.09 19.09 -31.67
N THR A 68 14.78 19.37 -30.41
CA THR A 68 15.10 18.43 -29.32
C THR A 68 14.26 17.20 -29.61
N ASP A 69 14.90 16.11 -30.02
CA ASP A 69 14.24 14.82 -30.15
C ASP A 69 13.41 14.59 -28.88
N PRO A 70 12.12 14.20 -29.00
CA PRO A 70 11.32 13.90 -27.83
C PRO A 70 12.06 12.85 -27.00
N PRO A 71 12.05 12.95 -25.65
CA PRO A 71 12.71 11.96 -24.82
C PRO A 71 12.20 10.57 -25.21
N THR A 72 13.09 9.72 -25.72
CA THR A 72 12.80 8.30 -25.96
C THR A 72 12.34 7.71 -24.64
N ALA A 73 11.07 7.28 -24.58
CA ALA A 73 10.51 6.64 -23.41
C ALA A 73 11.37 5.42 -23.04
N ALA A 74 11.80 5.37 -21.77
CA ALA A 74 12.48 4.19 -21.25
C ALA A 74 11.46 3.04 -21.09
N PRO A 75 11.90 1.78 -21.22
CA PRO A 75 11.02 0.66 -20.94
C PRO A 75 10.54 0.71 -19.48
N ALA A 76 9.26 0.42 -19.23
CA ALA A 76 8.79 0.23 -17.86
C ALA A 76 9.54 -0.96 -17.27
N SER A 77 10.26 -0.75 -16.16
CA SER A 77 10.91 -1.85 -15.45
C SER A 77 9.88 -2.84 -14.90
N HIS A 78 8.68 -2.39 -14.50
CA HIS A 78 7.58 -3.23 -14.03
C HIS A 78 6.20 -2.64 -14.38
N LEU A 79 5.23 -3.51 -14.70
CA LEU A 79 3.86 -3.12 -15.06
C LEU A 79 2.96 -3.04 -13.83
N GLY A 80 3.16 -2.02 -12.99
CA GLY A 80 2.34 -1.79 -11.79
C GLY A 80 3.14 -1.80 -10.49
N TRP A 81 2.47 -1.44 -9.40
CA TRP A 81 3.01 -1.50 -8.04
C TRP A 81 2.02 -2.15 -7.09
N PHE A 82 2.56 -2.84 -6.08
CA PHE A 82 1.80 -3.41 -4.98
C PHE A 82 2.13 -2.70 -3.69
N VAL A 83 1.10 -2.37 -2.91
CA VAL A 83 1.27 -1.85 -1.55
C VAL A 83 0.34 -2.55 -0.61
N LEU A 84 0.87 -2.87 0.56
CA LEU A 84 0.11 -3.38 1.69
C LEU A 84 -0.09 -2.22 2.65
N TRP A 85 -1.33 -1.94 3.04
CA TRP A 85 -1.66 -0.88 3.98
C TRP A 85 -2.56 -1.41 5.08
N ASN A 86 -2.08 -1.30 6.31
CA ASN A 86 -2.88 -1.54 7.51
C ASN A 86 -3.39 -0.21 8.06
N ASP A 87 -4.69 0.02 7.93
CA ASP A 87 -5.41 1.17 8.49
C ASP A 87 -6.15 0.79 9.78
N ASP A 88 -6.11 -0.49 10.17
CA ASP A 88 -6.62 -0.98 11.45
C ASP A 88 -5.77 -0.49 12.64
N ASP A 89 -6.36 -0.52 13.84
CA ASP A 89 -5.71 -0.16 15.10
C ASP A 89 -4.93 -1.32 15.74
N GLU A 90 -5.02 -2.53 15.15
CA GLU A 90 -4.26 -3.73 15.52
C GLU A 90 -3.15 -4.05 14.50
N PRO A 91 -2.05 -4.70 14.92
CA PRO A 91 -1.03 -5.19 14.00
C PRO A 91 -1.53 -6.42 13.24
N HIS A 92 -1.20 -6.50 11.95
CA HIS A 92 -1.62 -7.61 11.09
C HIS A 92 -0.48 -8.20 10.27
N ARG A 93 -0.52 -9.52 10.09
CA ARG A 93 0.34 -10.25 9.15
C ARG A 93 -0.37 -10.38 7.81
N VAL A 94 0.14 -9.70 6.78
CA VAL A 94 -0.45 -9.67 5.43
C VAL A 94 0.41 -10.49 4.48
N THR A 95 -0.20 -11.45 3.82
CA THR A 95 0.40 -12.27 2.75
C THR A 95 -0.23 -11.91 1.41
N LEU A 96 0.58 -11.47 0.46
CA LEU A 96 0.21 -11.18 -0.93
C LEU A 96 0.77 -12.29 -1.83
N THR A 97 -0.13 -13.02 -2.48
CA THR A 97 0.22 -14.00 -3.50
C THR A 97 -0.29 -13.52 -4.85
N VAL A 98 0.58 -13.54 -5.87
CA VAL A 98 0.20 -13.27 -7.26
C VAL A 98 0.53 -14.48 -8.10
N SER A 99 -0.43 -14.90 -8.92
CA SER A 99 -0.30 -16.05 -9.80
C SER A 99 -0.72 -15.74 -11.23
N ARG A 100 -0.16 -16.50 -12.17
CA ARG A 100 -0.58 -16.53 -13.57
C ARG A 100 -0.71 -17.99 -13.99
N GLU A 101 -1.85 -18.37 -14.54
CA GLU A 101 -2.10 -19.75 -15.02
C GLU A 101 -1.77 -20.80 -13.92
N ALA A 102 -2.19 -20.53 -12.68
CA ALA A 102 -1.91 -21.33 -11.47
C ALA A 102 -0.42 -21.45 -11.06
N ARG A 103 0.49 -20.71 -11.71
CA ARG A 103 1.88 -20.56 -11.27
C ARG A 103 2.01 -19.32 -10.39
N VAL A 104 2.45 -19.51 -9.15
CA VAL A 104 2.82 -18.39 -8.25
C VAL A 104 4.08 -17.71 -8.79
N ILE A 105 4.00 -16.39 -8.93
CA ILE A 105 5.10 -15.52 -9.39
C ILE A 105 5.56 -14.54 -8.32
N LEU A 106 4.71 -14.24 -7.33
CA LEU A 106 5.02 -13.46 -6.14
C LEU A 106 4.32 -14.11 -4.95
N ASP A 107 5.03 -14.25 -3.84
CA ASP A 107 4.49 -14.67 -2.55
C ASP A 107 5.25 -13.92 -1.46
N GLU A 108 4.67 -12.82 -0.98
CA GLU A 108 5.30 -11.89 -0.05
C GLU A 108 4.49 -11.82 1.24
N THR A 109 5.17 -11.90 2.38
CA THR A 109 4.58 -11.71 3.71
C THR A 109 5.17 -10.48 4.37
N ARG A 110 4.33 -9.63 4.98
CA ARG A 110 4.77 -8.52 5.84
C ARG A 110 3.94 -8.44 7.11
N ASP A 111 4.62 -8.15 8.21
CA ASP A 111 3.99 -7.73 9.46
C ASP A 111 3.85 -6.20 9.45
N LEU A 112 2.63 -5.71 9.59
CA LEU A 112 2.32 -4.28 9.54
C LEU A 112 1.79 -3.81 10.88
N SER A 113 2.47 -2.83 11.48
CA SER A 113 1.93 -2.09 12.63
C SER A 113 0.69 -1.28 12.23
N PRO A 114 -0.13 -0.83 13.20
CA PRO A 114 -1.25 0.06 12.95
C PRO A 114 -0.83 1.30 12.15
N GLY A 115 -1.57 1.63 11.09
CA GLY A 115 -1.29 2.74 10.17
C GLY A 115 -0.08 2.54 9.25
N ALA A 116 0.60 1.39 9.27
CA ALA A 116 1.78 1.16 8.47
C ALA A 116 1.43 0.77 7.01
N ALA A 117 2.28 1.20 6.09
CA ALA A 117 2.26 0.77 4.69
C ALA A 117 3.61 0.21 4.27
N ALA A 118 3.60 -0.76 3.36
CA ALA A 118 4.80 -1.37 2.78
C ALA A 118 4.65 -1.55 1.27
N ASP A 119 5.66 -1.10 0.53
CA ASP A 119 5.80 -1.40 -0.89
C ASP A 119 6.27 -2.85 -1.09
N VAL A 120 5.70 -3.49 -2.12
CA VAL A 120 6.09 -4.84 -2.55
C VAL A 120 6.60 -4.78 -3.98
N GLU A 121 7.77 -5.38 -4.21
CA GLU A 121 8.40 -5.46 -5.52
C GLU A 121 7.53 -6.28 -6.48
N ASN A 122 7.26 -5.74 -7.66
CA ASN A 122 6.37 -6.37 -8.65
C ASN A 122 7.20 -7.07 -9.74
N PRO A 123 7.24 -8.41 -9.80
CA PRO A 123 8.01 -9.13 -10.82
C PRO A 123 7.31 -9.20 -12.19
N ILE A 124 6.17 -8.52 -12.40
CA ILE A 124 5.39 -8.60 -13.63
C ILE A 124 5.93 -7.63 -14.69
N GLU A 125 6.51 -8.21 -15.74
CA GLU A 125 7.08 -7.51 -16.88
C GLU A 125 6.26 -7.68 -18.18
N THR A 126 5.20 -8.48 -18.15
CA THR A 126 4.42 -8.84 -19.34
C THR A 126 2.94 -8.59 -19.16
N GLN A 127 2.24 -8.37 -20.29
CA GLN A 127 0.79 -8.27 -20.30
C GLN A 127 0.15 -9.64 -20.02
N GLY A 128 -1.06 -9.62 -19.46
CA GLY A 128 -1.78 -10.84 -19.14
C GLY A 128 -2.86 -10.66 -18.08
N VAL A 129 -3.40 -11.81 -17.67
CA VAL A 129 -4.36 -11.93 -16.58
C VAL A 129 -3.65 -12.57 -15.40
N TYR A 130 -3.72 -11.91 -14.25
CA TYR A 130 -3.10 -12.31 -13.00
C TYR A 130 -4.18 -12.49 -11.95
N GLU A 131 -4.00 -13.49 -11.10
CA GLU A 131 -4.79 -13.66 -9.90
C GLU A 131 -4.01 -13.10 -8.72
N VAL A 132 -4.62 -12.16 -7.99
CA VAL A 132 -4.04 -11.49 -6.84
C VAL A 132 -4.84 -11.88 -5.62
N VAL A 133 -4.16 -12.39 -4.62
CA VAL A 133 -4.75 -12.91 -3.40
C VAL A 133 -4.06 -12.24 -2.23
N ALA A 134 -4.85 -11.63 -1.35
CA ALA A 134 -4.39 -11.14 -0.07
C ALA A 134 -4.96 -12.03 1.04
N THR A 135 -4.12 -12.45 1.97
CA THR A 135 -4.53 -13.15 3.19
C THR A 135 -4.03 -12.38 4.40
N VAL A 136 -4.91 -12.11 5.36
CA VAL A 136 -4.60 -11.39 6.60
C VAL A 136 -4.76 -12.34 7.78
N ASP A 137 -3.70 -12.45 8.57
CA ASP A 137 -3.57 -13.33 9.75
C ASP A 137 -3.91 -14.80 9.46
N ASP A 138 -3.66 -15.25 8.22
CA ASP A 138 -3.96 -16.60 7.73
C ASP A 138 -5.45 -16.99 7.74
N GLU A 139 -6.36 -16.04 8.00
CA GLU A 139 -7.80 -16.29 8.15
C GLU A 139 -8.65 -15.55 7.13
N ARG A 140 -8.42 -14.24 7.01
CA ARG A 140 -9.23 -13.34 6.17
C ARG A 140 -8.61 -13.26 4.79
N ARG A 141 -9.45 -13.27 3.75
CA ARG A 141 -8.99 -13.42 2.38
C ARG A 141 -9.75 -12.52 1.42
N ALA A 142 -9.00 -11.81 0.58
CA ALA A 142 -9.51 -11.06 -0.55
C ALA A 142 -8.84 -11.55 -1.83
N GLU A 143 -9.61 -11.60 -2.92
CA GLU A 143 -9.13 -12.09 -4.21
C GLU A 143 -9.56 -11.14 -5.32
N ARG A 144 -8.68 -10.97 -6.31
CA ARG A 144 -8.94 -10.12 -7.48
C ARG A 144 -8.24 -10.65 -8.71
N GLU A 145 -8.96 -10.61 -9.82
CA GLU A 145 -8.37 -10.77 -11.14
C GLU A 145 -7.85 -9.41 -11.64
N TRP A 146 -6.57 -9.34 -11.99
CA TRP A 146 -5.90 -8.16 -12.51
C TRP A 146 -5.53 -8.35 -13.98
N ARG A 147 -5.99 -7.44 -14.85
CA ARG A 147 -5.77 -7.51 -16.30
C ARG A 147 -4.84 -6.40 -16.75
N VAL A 148 -3.59 -6.75 -17.05
CA VAL A 148 -2.62 -5.83 -17.65
C VAL A 148 -2.80 -5.88 -19.17
N SER A 149 -3.53 -4.91 -19.71
CA SER A 149 -3.98 -4.90 -21.12
C SER A 149 -3.10 -4.06 -22.06
N ASN A 150 -2.40 -3.06 -21.53
CA ASN A 150 -1.44 -2.23 -22.23
C ASN A 150 -0.42 -1.67 -21.24
N CYS A 151 0.68 -1.13 -21.75
CA CYS A 151 1.74 -0.55 -20.94
C CYS A 151 1.55 0.96 -20.70
N ASP A 152 0.54 1.55 -21.33
CA ASP A 152 0.30 3.00 -21.31
C ASP A 152 -0.29 3.50 -19.98
N SER A 153 -0.77 2.59 -19.12
CA SER A 153 -1.27 2.91 -17.78
C SER A 153 -0.65 2.00 -16.73
N ILE A 154 0.04 2.57 -15.76
CA ILE A 154 0.52 1.83 -14.60
C ILE A 154 -0.64 1.77 -13.60
N GLU A 155 -1.14 0.55 -13.37
CA GLU A 155 -2.12 0.28 -12.32
C GLU A 155 -1.41 -0.03 -11.01
N TYR A 156 -1.89 0.57 -9.93
CA TYR A 156 -1.44 0.35 -8.57
C TYR A 156 -2.46 -0.51 -7.85
N LEU A 157 -2.03 -1.61 -7.26
CA LEU A 157 -2.87 -2.47 -6.45
C LEU A 157 -2.53 -2.28 -4.98
N GLN A 158 -3.54 -1.92 -4.20
CA GLN A 158 -3.43 -1.79 -2.76
C GLN A 158 -4.19 -2.92 -2.09
N VAL A 159 -3.50 -3.67 -1.23
CA VAL A 159 -4.13 -4.51 -0.23
C VAL A 159 -4.41 -3.62 0.98
N TYR A 160 -5.68 -3.34 1.23
CA TYR A 160 -6.14 -2.53 2.34
C TYR A 160 -6.69 -3.44 3.45
N VAL A 161 -6.19 -3.23 4.67
CA VAL A 161 -6.76 -3.79 5.90
C VAL A 161 -7.41 -2.64 6.65
N GLY A 162 -8.74 -2.60 6.68
CA GLY A 162 -9.54 -1.58 7.35
C GLY A 162 -9.87 -1.95 8.79
N GLU A 163 -10.77 -1.17 9.40
CA GLU A 163 -11.28 -1.47 10.75
C GLU A 163 -11.88 -2.89 10.83
N ASP A 164 -11.75 -3.54 12.00
CA ASP A 164 -12.13 -4.94 12.23
C ASP A 164 -11.42 -5.93 11.27
N GLY A 165 -10.26 -5.51 10.73
CA GLY A 165 -9.47 -6.02 9.61
C GLY A 165 -10.26 -6.54 8.42
N GLU A 166 -11.27 -5.77 8.01
CA GLU A 166 -11.81 -5.85 6.67
C GLU A 166 -10.65 -5.87 5.65
N THR A 167 -10.64 -6.83 4.72
CA THR A 167 -9.58 -6.93 3.72
C THR A 167 -10.14 -6.66 2.32
N GLU A 168 -9.54 -5.71 1.59
CA GLU A 168 -9.93 -5.35 0.23
C GLU A 168 -8.70 -5.21 -0.70
N ILE A 169 -8.85 -5.58 -1.97
CA ILE A 169 -7.87 -5.27 -3.03
C ILE A 169 -8.40 -4.14 -3.91
N ARG A 170 -7.83 -2.95 -3.74
CA ARG A 170 -8.19 -1.71 -4.46
C ARG A 170 -7.27 -1.50 -5.65
N THR A 171 -7.79 -0.89 -6.70
CA THR A 171 -6.99 -0.45 -7.86
C THR A 171 -7.00 1.06 -7.95
N MET A 172 -5.81 1.65 -8.01
CA MET A 172 -5.63 3.06 -8.30
C MET A 172 -4.94 3.19 -9.65
N ARG A 173 -5.32 4.22 -10.42
CA ARG A 173 -4.74 4.48 -11.73
C ARG A 173 -3.88 5.72 -11.65
N GLN A 174 -2.62 5.60 -12.04
CA GLN A 174 -1.74 6.73 -12.25
C GLN A 174 -1.41 6.84 -13.73
N THR A 175 -1.68 8.02 -14.31
CA THR A 175 -1.21 8.35 -15.65
C THR A 175 0.24 8.79 -15.54
N ILE A 176 1.15 8.10 -16.24
CA ILE A 176 2.56 8.46 -16.31
C ILE A 176 2.81 9.13 -17.67
N ASP A 177 3.49 10.28 -17.64
CA ASP A 177 3.89 11.05 -18.82
C ASP A 177 5.42 11.29 -18.77
N PRO A 178 6.21 10.86 -19.78
CA PRO A 178 5.80 10.13 -20.98
C PRO A 178 5.39 8.69 -20.68
N HIS A 179 4.46 8.16 -21.50
CA HIS A 179 4.02 6.77 -21.38
C HIS A 179 5.21 5.81 -21.48
N PRO A 180 5.32 4.82 -20.57
CA PRO A 180 6.38 3.85 -20.66
C PRO A 180 6.13 2.88 -21.82
N THR A 181 7.20 2.42 -22.46
CA THR A 181 7.12 1.43 -23.54
C THR A 181 7.32 0.02 -23.01
N CYS A 182 6.59 -0.92 -23.60
CA CYS A 182 6.97 -2.33 -23.70
C CYS A 182 7.33 -2.59 -25.17
#